data_AF-A0A8W4F9H3-F1
#
_entry.id   AF-A0A8W4F9H3-F1
#
_cell.length_a   1.000
_cell.length_b   1.000
_cell.length_c   1.000
_cell.angle_alpha   90.00
_cell.angle_beta   90.00
_cell.angle_gamma   90.00
#
_symmetry.space_group_name_H-M   'P 1'
#
loop_
_entity.id
_entity.type
_entity.pdbx_description
1 polymer ?
#
loop_
_entity_poly.entity_id
_entity_poly.type
_entity_poly.pdbx_seq_one_letter_code
_entity_poly.pdbx_strand_id
1 'polypeptide(L)'
;MENIISCVCHFFFFLVFLLFLGPLPANQLVSAVVHLVDRAPGTLLPTDQSSSRPAELPPAFCLEPPYTGPCKARMIKYFYNIRSRSCEEFIYGGCEAKKNNFEAMEDCMRTCGSWRDFCGPVLPRDAED
;
A
#
# COMPACT_ATOMS: atom_id res chain seq x y z
N MET A 1 29.42 -6.73 30.37
CA MET A 1 28.76 -6.28 31.62
C MET A 1 28.06 -4.94 31.36
N GLU A 2 27.31 -4.81 30.25
CA GLU A 2 26.79 -3.51 29.78
C GLU A 2 25.28 -3.49 29.51
N ASN A 3 24.57 -4.59 29.75
CA ASN A 3 23.12 -4.69 29.49
C ASN A 3 22.25 -4.61 30.76
N ILE A 4 22.83 -4.34 31.93
CA ILE A 4 22.09 -4.25 33.21
C ILE A 4 21.81 -2.78 33.60
N ILE A 5 22.62 -1.83 33.15
CA ILE A 5 22.53 -0.41 33.57
C ILE A 5 21.34 0.31 32.90
N SER A 6 20.89 -0.15 31.71
CA SER A 6 19.75 0.44 31.00
C SER A 6 18.40 0.19 31.69
N CYS A 7 18.19 -1.01 32.25
CA CYS A 7 16.92 -1.35 32.91
C CYS A 7 16.70 -0.61 34.23
N VAL A 8 17.77 -0.38 35.01
CA VAL A 8 17.65 0.28 36.32
C VAL A 8 17.35 1.77 36.17
N CYS A 9 17.90 2.44 35.15
CA CYS A 9 17.58 3.84 34.84
C CYS A 9 16.13 4.03 34.38
N HIS A 10 15.62 3.13 33.52
CA HIS A 10 14.25 3.26 33.02
C HIS A 10 13.20 3.00 34.10
N PHE A 11 13.45 2.02 34.99
CA PHE A 11 12.55 1.70 36.10
C PHE A 11 12.51 2.82 37.15
N PHE A 12 13.65 3.43 37.44
CA PHE A 12 13.72 4.55 38.39
C PHE A 12 13.06 5.81 37.82
N PHE A 13 13.21 6.08 36.52
CA PHE A 13 12.52 7.19 35.84
C PHE A 13 11.01 6.97 35.79
N PHE A 14 10.57 5.72 35.60
CA PHE A 14 9.15 5.36 35.61
C PHE A 14 8.52 5.59 36.99
N LEU A 15 9.23 5.25 38.07
CA LEU A 15 8.75 5.48 39.44
C LEU A 15 8.71 6.97 39.80
N VAL A 16 9.66 7.78 39.32
CA VAL A 16 9.65 9.24 39.53
C VAL A 16 8.53 9.90 38.70
N PHE A 17 8.23 9.41 37.50
CA PHE A 17 7.14 9.90 36.66
C PHE A 17 5.75 9.59 37.26
N LEU A 18 5.58 8.42 37.87
CA LEU A 18 4.36 8.03 38.58
C LEU A 18 4.14 8.79 39.91
N LEU A 19 5.18 9.40 40.48
CA LEU A 19 5.09 10.19 41.72
C LEU A 19 4.89 11.70 41.48
N PHE A 20 5.21 12.24 40.31
CA PHE A 20 5.06 13.68 40.00
C PHE A 20 3.90 14.02 39.04
N LEU A 21 3.28 13.04 38.39
CA LEU A 21 2.02 13.24 37.67
C LEU A 21 0.96 12.35 38.33
N GLY A 22 0.29 12.90 39.35
CA GLY A 22 -0.90 12.28 39.92
C GLY A 22 -1.94 11.93 38.85
N PRO A 23 -2.87 11.00 39.13
CA PRO A 23 -3.83 10.51 38.14
C PRO A 23 -4.71 11.66 37.67
N LEU A 24 -4.53 12.09 36.42
CA LEU A 24 -5.52 12.93 35.74
C LEU A 24 -6.83 12.14 35.69
N PRO A 25 -7.98 12.69 36.14
CA PRO A 25 -9.25 12.00 36.04
C PRO A 25 -9.57 11.77 34.56
N ALA A 26 -9.76 10.51 34.19
CA ALA A 26 -9.90 10.02 32.82
C ALA A 26 -11.19 10.44 32.09
N ASN A 27 -11.79 11.60 32.40
CA ASN A 27 -13.11 11.96 31.89
C ASN A 27 -13.32 13.45 31.53
N GLN A 28 -12.25 14.21 31.28
CA GLN A 28 -12.38 15.63 30.91
C GLN A 28 -11.59 16.03 29.65
N LEU A 29 -11.48 15.13 28.67
CA LEU A 29 -11.06 15.47 27.31
C LEU A 29 -12.15 15.17 26.27
N VAL A 30 -12.98 14.15 26.49
CA VAL A 30 -14.01 13.75 25.52
C VAL A 30 -15.11 14.82 25.34
N SER A 31 -15.42 15.60 26.38
CA SER A 31 -16.44 16.65 26.30
C SER A 31 -15.97 17.92 25.56
N ALA A 32 -14.69 18.28 25.66
CA ALA A 32 -14.16 19.49 25.02
C ALA A 32 -14.02 19.37 23.50
N VAL A 33 -13.74 18.17 22.97
CA VAL A 33 -13.68 17.94 21.51
C VAL A 33 -15.06 17.77 20.87
N VAL A 34 -16.04 17.21 21.58
CA VAL A 34 -17.39 16.98 21.01
C VAL A 34 -18.13 18.31 20.74
N HIS A 35 -17.93 19.35 21.57
CA HIS A 35 -18.61 20.62 21.36
C HIS A 35 -18.09 21.50 20.21
N LEU A 36 -16.91 21.20 19.63
CA LEU A 36 -16.41 21.93 18.45
C LEU A 36 -16.81 21.28 17.13
N VAL A 37 -17.34 20.04 17.14
CA VAL A 37 -17.66 19.30 15.90
C VAL A 37 -19.15 19.34 15.54
N ASP A 38 -20.05 19.72 16.46
CA ASP A 38 -21.51 19.57 16.27
C ASP A 38 -22.29 20.85 15.92
N ARG A 39 -21.77 21.70 15.01
CA ARG A 39 -22.66 22.69 14.36
C ARG A 39 -22.34 22.99 12.90
N ALA A 40 -22.51 21.98 12.06
CA ALA A 40 -22.85 22.17 10.65
C ALA A 40 -23.92 21.16 10.21
N PRO A 41 -25.19 21.57 10.04
CA PRO A 41 -26.15 20.78 9.31
C PRO A 41 -25.96 21.05 7.82
N GLY A 42 -25.37 20.11 7.09
CA GLY A 42 -25.34 20.16 5.63
C GLY A 42 -24.00 19.79 5.01
N THR A 43 -23.77 18.49 4.86
CA THR A 43 -23.38 17.89 3.57
C THR A 43 -23.43 16.38 3.72
N LEU A 44 -24.31 15.76 2.94
CA LEU A 44 -24.23 14.34 2.63
C LEU A 44 -22.92 14.10 1.89
N LEU A 45 -22.00 13.35 2.51
CA LEU A 45 -21.12 12.36 1.88
C LEU A 45 -20.22 11.75 2.97
N PRO A 46 -20.57 10.58 3.53
CA PRO A 46 -19.58 9.73 4.16
C PRO A 46 -18.85 8.99 3.04
N THR A 47 -17.67 9.47 2.62
CA THR A 47 -16.68 8.57 2.01
C THR A 47 -15.99 7.82 3.15
N ASP A 48 -16.72 6.90 3.76
CA ASP A 48 -16.12 5.81 4.52
C ASP A 48 -15.78 4.71 3.52
N GLN A 49 -14.56 4.72 3.02
CA GLN A 49 -13.96 3.59 2.31
C GLN A 49 -12.58 3.31 2.91
N SER A 50 -12.56 3.07 4.22
CA SER A 50 -11.41 2.46 4.87
C SER A 50 -11.89 1.37 5.85
N SER A 51 -12.58 0.36 5.33
CA SER A 51 -12.76 -0.92 6.01
C SER A 51 -13.06 -2.05 5.02
N SER A 52 -12.29 -3.13 5.11
CA SER A 52 -12.37 -4.40 4.35
C SER A 52 -12.05 -4.36 2.85
N ARG A 53 -10.75 -4.39 2.49
CA ARG A 53 -10.34 -4.83 1.16
C ARG A 53 -10.41 -6.37 1.11
N PRO A 54 -11.24 -6.98 0.24
CA PRO A 54 -10.92 -8.30 -0.30
C PRO A 54 -9.50 -8.23 -0.88
N ALA A 55 -8.78 -9.35 -0.86
CA ALA A 55 -7.44 -9.48 -1.46
C ALA A 55 -7.28 -8.56 -2.67
N GLU A 56 -6.44 -7.53 -2.52
CA GLU A 56 -6.40 -6.42 -3.47
C GLU A 56 -5.75 -6.92 -4.77
N LEU A 57 -6.59 -7.37 -5.70
CA LEU A 57 -6.20 -7.79 -7.04
C LEU A 57 -5.44 -6.63 -7.69
N PRO A 58 -4.37 -6.88 -8.48
CA PRO A 58 -3.71 -5.81 -9.20
C PRO A 58 -4.72 -5.05 -10.07
N PRO A 59 -4.45 -3.77 -10.35
CA PRO A 59 -5.24 -3.03 -11.32
C PRO A 59 -5.43 -3.84 -12.60
N ALA A 60 -6.66 -3.90 -13.14
CA ALA A 60 -6.98 -4.78 -14.27
C ALA A 60 -6.04 -4.60 -15.48
N PHE A 61 -5.54 -3.39 -15.70
CA PHE A 61 -4.58 -3.13 -16.77
C PHE A 61 -3.25 -3.86 -16.59
N CYS A 62 -2.82 -4.18 -15.37
CA CYS A 62 -1.63 -4.99 -15.11
C CYS A 62 -1.78 -6.44 -15.62
N LEU A 63 -3.01 -6.87 -15.90
CA LEU A 63 -3.31 -8.18 -16.48
C LEU A 63 -3.29 -8.17 -18.02
N GLU A 64 -3.21 -7.00 -18.64
CA GLU A 64 -3.15 -6.88 -20.10
C GLU A 64 -1.76 -7.31 -20.64
N PRO A 65 -1.70 -7.95 -21.82
CA PRO A 65 -0.42 -8.27 -22.47
C PRO A 65 0.34 -7.01 -22.89
N PRO A 66 1.67 -7.10 -23.16
CA PRO A 66 2.43 -5.98 -23.68
C PRO A 66 1.90 -5.56 -25.06
N TYR A 67 1.88 -4.25 -25.33
CA TYR A 67 1.36 -3.69 -26.58
C TYR A 67 2.39 -2.80 -27.26
N THR A 68 2.92 -3.27 -28.39
CA THR A 68 3.90 -2.54 -29.19
C THR A 68 3.29 -1.30 -29.86
N GLY A 69 2.01 -1.34 -30.25
CA GLY A 69 1.38 -0.23 -30.98
C GLY A 69 1.75 -0.16 -32.46
N PRO A 70 1.17 0.78 -33.22
CA PRO A 70 1.32 0.85 -34.68
C PRO A 70 2.60 1.57 -35.14
N CYS A 71 3.25 2.34 -34.25
CA CYS A 71 4.50 3.04 -34.58
C CYS A 71 5.70 2.07 -34.60
N LYS A 72 6.80 2.47 -35.26
CA LYS A 72 7.96 1.60 -35.56
C LYS A 72 9.25 2.01 -34.85
N ALA A 73 9.17 2.82 -33.79
CA ALA A 73 10.33 3.07 -32.94
C ALA A 73 10.71 1.80 -32.15
N ARG A 74 11.96 1.73 -31.69
CA ARG A 74 12.44 0.63 -30.84
C ARG A 74 12.72 1.18 -29.44
N MET A 75 11.69 1.25 -28.61
CA MET A 75 11.82 1.73 -27.23
C MET A 75 11.69 0.54 -26.27
N ILE A 76 12.70 0.32 -25.43
CA ILE A 76 12.61 -0.69 -24.36
C ILE A 76 11.75 -0.12 -23.24
N LYS A 77 10.74 -0.87 -22.84
CA LYS A 77 9.78 -0.55 -21.77
C LYS A 77 9.56 -1.80 -20.92
N TYR A 78 8.97 -1.62 -19.76
CA TYR A 78 8.60 -2.71 -18.85
C TYR A 78 7.09 -2.92 -18.85
N PHE A 79 6.65 -4.17 -18.80
CA PHE A 79 5.26 -4.55 -18.56
C PHE A 79 5.21 -5.61 -17.46
N TYR A 80 4.10 -5.69 -16.74
CA TYR A 80 3.87 -6.73 -15.75
C TYR A 80 3.40 -8.01 -16.43
N ASN A 81 4.15 -9.10 -16.25
CA ASN A 81 3.78 -10.43 -16.70
C ASN A 81 3.19 -11.23 -15.54
N ILE A 82 1.89 -11.50 -15.61
CA ILE A 82 1.16 -12.23 -14.56
C ILE A 82 1.61 -13.68 -14.40
N ARG A 83 2.16 -14.29 -15.46
CA ARG A 83 2.61 -15.69 -15.45
C ARG A 83 3.91 -15.85 -14.67
N SER A 84 4.88 -14.98 -14.94
CA SER A 84 6.14 -14.93 -14.18
C SER A 84 6.01 -14.18 -12.86
N ARG A 85 4.91 -13.43 -12.68
CA ARG A 85 4.67 -12.52 -11.55
C ARG A 85 5.76 -11.47 -11.42
N SER A 86 6.35 -11.07 -12.54
CA SER A 86 7.46 -10.12 -12.59
C SER A 86 7.21 -9.10 -13.69
N CYS A 87 7.89 -7.97 -13.58
CA CYS A 87 8.01 -7.04 -14.68
C CYS A 87 9.10 -7.51 -15.65
N GLU A 88 8.82 -7.41 -16.94
CA GLU A 88 9.67 -7.89 -18.04
C GLU A 88 9.80 -6.80 -19.11
N GLU A 89 10.91 -6.82 -19.85
CA GLU A 89 11.14 -5.89 -20.95
C GLU A 89 10.33 -6.27 -22.20
N PHE A 90 9.87 -5.25 -22.94
CA PHE A 90 9.30 -5.42 -24.28
C PHE A 90 9.63 -4.22 -25.18
N ILE A 91 9.45 -4.38 -26.49
CA ILE A 91 9.62 -3.32 -27.47
C ILE A 91 8.29 -2.57 -27.65
N TYR A 92 8.29 -1.30 -27.28
CA TYR A 92 7.23 -0.34 -27.57
C TYR A 92 7.55 0.48 -28.83
N GLY A 93 6.55 0.59 -29.70
CA GLY A 93 6.63 1.23 -31.01
C GLY A 93 6.66 2.75 -30.96
N GLY A 94 6.37 3.37 -29.81
CA GLY A 94 6.48 4.82 -29.59
C GLY A 94 5.15 5.59 -29.63
N CYS A 95 4.02 4.96 -29.93
CA CYS A 95 2.70 5.59 -29.83
C CYS A 95 1.61 4.62 -29.35
N GLU A 96 0.51 5.19 -28.84
CA GLU A 96 -0.66 4.46 -28.31
C GLU A 96 -0.32 3.50 -27.15
N ALA A 97 0.56 3.93 -26.23
CA ALA A 97 0.86 3.18 -25.03
C ALA A 97 -0.41 2.79 -24.26
N LYS A 98 -0.53 1.50 -23.96
CA LYS A 98 -1.46 1.00 -22.93
C LYS A 98 -0.88 1.25 -21.54
N LYS A 99 -1.70 1.07 -20.49
CA LYS A 99 -1.29 1.34 -19.11
C LYS A 99 -0.25 0.34 -18.57
N ASN A 100 -0.20 -0.89 -19.09
CA ASN A 100 0.86 -1.85 -18.79
C ASN A 100 2.13 -1.55 -19.60
N ASN A 101 2.69 -0.35 -19.42
CA ASN A 101 3.87 0.16 -20.11
C ASN A 101 4.57 1.17 -19.20
N PHE A 102 5.74 0.79 -18.71
CA PHE A 102 6.51 1.55 -17.72
C PHE A 102 7.90 1.86 -18.25
N GLU A 103 8.44 3.02 -17.88
CA GLU A 103 9.82 3.40 -18.21
C GLU A 103 10.84 2.60 -17.38
N ALA A 104 10.51 2.38 -16.10
CA ALA A 104 11.40 1.74 -15.14
C ALA A 104 10.79 0.46 -14.57
N MET A 105 11.65 -0.51 -14.28
CA MET A 105 11.29 -1.79 -13.67
C MET A 105 10.62 -1.57 -12.30
N GLU A 106 11.15 -0.63 -11.51
CA GLU A 106 10.71 -0.31 -10.16
C GLU A 106 9.27 0.24 -10.17
N ASP A 107 8.94 1.10 -11.14
CA ASP A 107 7.60 1.66 -11.28
C ASP A 107 6.58 0.59 -11.67
N CYS A 108 6.98 -0.33 -12.54
CA CYS A 108 6.17 -1.48 -12.90
C CYS A 108 5.90 -2.36 -11.68
N MET A 109 6.94 -2.73 -10.92
CA MET A 109 6.81 -3.60 -9.75
C MET A 109 6.03 -2.93 -8.61
N ARG A 110 6.22 -1.63 -8.40
CA ARG A 110 5.46 -0.86 -7.41
C ARG A 110 3.98 -0.76 -7.76
N THR A 111 3.67 -0.61 -9.05
CA THR A 111 2.29 -0.47 -9.53
C THR A 111 1.55 -1.80 -9.60
N CYS A 112 2.21 -2.84 -10.10
CA CYS A 112 1.57 -4.10 -10.47
C CYS A 112 2.05 -5.31 -9.66
N GLY A 113 3.05 -5.18 -8.79
CA GLY A 113 3.69 -6.29 -8.08
C GLY A 113 3.32 -6.42 -6.58
N SER A 114 2.52 -5.53 -6.02
CA SER A 114 2.18 -5.51 -4.57
C SER A 114 1.15 -6.55 -4.13
N TRP A 115 0.43 -7.19 -5.05
CA TRP A 115 -0.56 -8.23 -4.72
C TRP A 115 0.06 -9.56 -4.24
N ARG A 116 1.38 -9.60 -4.11
CA ARG A 116 2.17 -10.75 -3.65
C ARG A 116 1.92 -11.15 -2.19
N ASP A 117 1.34 -10.26 -1.39
CA ASP A 117 1.04 -10.57 0.02
C ASP A 117 -0.22 -11.44 0.18
N PHE A 118 -0.99 -11.60 -0.90
CA PHE A 118 -2.04 -12.59 -0.96
C PHE A 118 -1.49 -13.85 -1.63
N CYS A 119 -1.22 -14.88 -0.83
CA CYS A 119 -1.17 -16.26 -1.29
C CYS A 119 -2.56 -16.67 -1.82
N GLY A 120 -2.94 -16.13 -2.97
CA GLY A 120 -4.06 -16.60 -3.77
C GLY A 120 -3.70 -17.91 -4.46
N PRO A 121 -4.69 -18.76 -4.79
CA PRO A 121 -4.46 -20.00 -5.50
C PRO A 121 -3.69 -19.70 -6.79
N VAL A 122 -2.54 -20.35 -6.94
CA VAL A 122 -1.82 -20.44 -8.21
C VAL A 122 -2.84 -20.97 -9.20
N LEU A 123 -3.29 -20.14 -10.15
CA LEU A 123 -4.11 -20.61 -11.26
C LEU A 123 -3.35 -21.81 -11.86
N PRO A 124 -3.98 -23.00 -11.92
CA PRO A 124 -3.33 -24.19 -12.43
C PRO A 124 -2.73 -23.87 -13.79
N ARG A 125 -1.46 -24.22 -13.95
CA ARG A 125 -0.82 -24.31 -15.25
C ARG A 125 -1.71 -25.21 -16.09
N ASP A 126 -2.43 -24.66 -17.06
CA ASP A 126 -2.95 -25.45 -18.18
C ASP A 126 -1.72 -26.25 -18.68
N ALA A 127 -1.66 -27.56 -18.53
CA ALA A 127 -2.36 -28.49 -19.42
C ALA A 127 -2.19 -28.07 -20.89
N GLU A 128 -0.93 -27.82 -21.29
CA GLU A 128 -0.52 -27.96 -22.68
C GLU A 128 -0.36 -29.46 -22.98
N ASP A 129 -1.46 -30.04 -23.44
CA ASP A 129 -1.54 -31.13 -24.42
C ASP A 129 -2.64 -30.76 -25.44
#